data_AF-A0A6B0WG13-F1
#
_entry.id   AF-A0A6B0WG13-F1
#
_cell.length_a   1.000
_cell.length_b   1.000
_cell.length_c   1.000
_cell.angle_alpha   90.00
_cell.angle_beta   90.00
_cell.angle_gamma   90.00
#
_symmetry.space_group_name_H-M   'P 1'
#
loop_
_entity.id
_entity.type
_entity.pdbx_description
1 polymer ?
#
loop_
_entity_poly.entity_id
_entity_poly.type
_entity_poly.pdbx_seq_one_letter_code
_entity_poly.pdbx_strand_id
1 'polypeptide(L)'
;MTPAANTFSGNPLDRSSNERRDRAWLEATLADPAARYLAFRDLDPLIAGGEASPRLAWRSRDELPDAEGEQVLLGVRDATPHLAVDVSAAPPADLDALAGGDAFMGARDAGAALPLEETGILAQARSM
;
A
#
# COMPACT_ATOMS: atom_id res chain seq x y z
N MET A 1 -26.68 -2.28 12.88
CA MET A 1 -25.57 -2.78 13.72
C MET A 1 -24.29 -2.43 12.98
N THR A 2 -23.60 -1.37 13.41
CA THR A 2 -22.36 -0.89 12.80
C THR A 2 -21.21 -1.44 13.64
N PRO A 3 -20.33 -2.32 13.13
CA PRO A 3 -19.18 -2.75 13.92
C PRO A 3 -18.23 -1.57 14.16
N ALA A 4 -17.62 -1.61 15.34
CA ALA A 4 -16.86 -0.53 15.94
C ALA A 4 -15.56 -0.24 15.17
N ALA A 5 -15.36 1.04 14.83
CA ALA A 5 -14.09 1.58 14.41
C ALA A 5 -13.05 1.33 15.52
N ASN A 6 -12.08 0.45 15.24
CA ASN A 6 -10.89 0.30 16.10
C ASN A 6 -9.92 1.46 15.84
N THR A 7 -10.31 2.64 16.32
CA THR A 7 -9.51 3.87 16.31
C THR A 7 -8.45 3.80 17.41
N PHE A 8 -7.34 3.13 17.15
CA PHE A 8 -6.12 3.32 17.93
C PHE A 8 -4.93 3.44 16.97
N SER A 9 -4.50 4.68 16.73
CA SER A 9 -3.29 5.11 15.99
C SER A 9 -3.48 5.45 14.51
N GLY A 10 -4.38 6.37 14.15
CA GLY A 10 -4.35 7.16 12.91
C GLY A 10 -4.37 6.43 11.56
N ASN A 11 -4.12 5.13 11.51
CA ASN A 11 -4.03 4.31 10.32
C ASN A 11 -5.47 4.02 9.88
N PRO A 12 -5.89 4.50 8.70
CA PRO A 12 -7.26 4.36 8.22
C PRO A 12 -7.59 2.93 7.74
N LEU A 13 -6.62 2.01 7.76
CA LEU A 13 -6.81 0.63 7.33
C LEU A 13 -7.24 -0.27 8.50
N ASP A 14 -8.33 -1.02 8.32
CA ASP A 14 -8.69 -2.11 9.22
C ASP A 14 -7.71 -3.27 9.02
N ARG A 15 -7.01 -3.65 10.08
CA ARG A 15 -5.99 -4.72 10.06
C ARG A 15 -6.58 -6.11 9.82
N SER A 16 -7.91 -6.27 9.93
CA SER A 16 -8.65 -7.51 9.67
C SER A 16 -8.02 -8.73 10.38
N SER A 17 -7.50 -8.52 11.60
CA SER A 17 -6.60 -9.47 12.28
C SER A 17 -7.20 -10.86 12.53
N ASN A 18 -8.53 -10.95 12.65
CA ASN A 18 -9.24 -12.22 12.82
C ASN A 18 -9.45 -12.93 11.48
N GLU A 19 -9.86 -12.19 10.44
CA GLU A 19 -10.14 -12.72 9.10
C GLU A 19 -8.85 -13.13 8.39
N ARG A 20 -7.73 -12.43 8.64
CA ARG A 20 -6.41 -12.74 8.07
C ARG A 20 -5.89 -14.15 8.43
N ARG A 21 -6.43 -14.77 9.49
CA ARG A 21 -6.08 -16.15 9.89
C ARG A 21 -6.80 -17.19 9.04
N ASP A 22 -7.89 -16.79 8.37
CA ASP A 22 -8.56 -17.60 7.37
C ASP A 22 -7.80 -17.47 6.05
N ARG A 23 -7.17 -18.57 5.63
CA ARG A 23 -6.39 -18.62 4.40
C ARG A 23 -7.25 -18.37 3.16
N ALA A 24 -8.49 -18.87 3.13
CA ALA A 24 -9.38 -18.69 1.99
C ALA A 24 -9.84 -17.23 1.87
N TRP A 25 -10.11 -16.59 3.01
CA TRP A 25 -10.39 -15.15 3.04
C TRP A 25 -9.19 -14.34 2.55
N LEU A 26 -7.98 -14.66 3.00
CA LEU A 26 -6.77 -13.96 2.59
C LEU A 26 -6.53 -14.12 1.08
N GLU A 27 -6.60 -15.34 0.55
CA GLU A 27 -6.44 -15.62 -0.88
C GLU A 27 -7.48 -14.87 -1.73
N ALA A 28 -8.75 -14.86 -1.31
CA ALA A 28 -9.79 -14.10 -1.98
C ALA A 28 -9.54 -12.58 -1.92
N THR A 29 -9.05 -12.08 -0.79
CA THR A 29 -8.73 -10.66 -0.58
C THR A 29 -7.53 -10.22 -1.44
N LEU A 30 -6.51 -11.07 -1.57
CA LEU A 30 -5.34 -10.82 -2.43
C LEU A 30 -5.71 -10.84 -3.93
N ALA A 31 -6.73 -11.62 -4.29
CA ALA A 31 -7.24 -11.75 -5.66
C ALA A 31 -8.36 -10.75 -5.99
N ASP A 32 -8.72 -9.85 -5.07
CA ASP A 32 -9.81 -8.92 -5.28
C ASP A 32 -9.47 -7.91 -6.40
N PRO A 33 -10.28 -7.79 -7.47
CA PRO A 33 -9.99 -6.85 -8.56
C PRO A 33 -10.13 -5.38 -8.15
N ALA A 34 -10.81 -5.07 -7.06
CA ALA A 34 -10.90 -3.72 -6.52
C ALA A 34 -9.67 -3.33 -5.68
N ALA A 35 -8.77 -4.28 -5.40
CA ALA A 35 -7.57 -4.08 -4.61
C ALA A 35 -6.73 -2.90 -5.08
N ARG A 36 -6.18 -2.16 -4.11
CA ARG A 36 -5.29 -1.03 -4.30
C ARG A 36 -3.90 -1.40 -3.83
N TYR A 37 -2.91 -1.13 -4.67
CA TYR A 37 -1.53 -1.51 -4.44
C TYR A 37 -0.66 -0.29 -4.22
N LEU A 38 0.13 -0.31 -3.17
CA LEU A 38 1.22 0.61 -2.93
C LEU A 38 2.52 -0.08 -3.32
N ALA A 39 3.16 0.45 -4.37
CA ALA A 39 4.42 -0.07 -4.85
C ALA A 39 5.58 0.40 -3.96
N PHE A 40 6.49 -0.52 -3.68
CA PHE A 40 7.74 -0.27 -2.97
C PHE A 40 8.93 -0.63 -3.84
N ARG A 41 9.93 0.26 -3.88
CA ARG A 41 11.24 0.00 -4.48
C ARG A 41 12.29 0.13 -3.37
N ASP A 42 12.93 -0.97 -3.01
CA ASP A 42 13.90 -1.05 -1.91
C ASP A 42 13.32 -0.51 -0.58
N LEU A 43 12.06 -0.83 -0.28
CA LEU A 43 11.28 -0.32 0.86
C LEU A 43 10.89 1.17 0.80
N ASP A 44 11.17 1.85 -0.31
CA ASP A 44 10.71 3.22 -0.54
C ASP A 44 9.33 3.21 -1.22
N PRO A 45 8.28 3.81 -0.61
CA PRO A 45 6.95 3.86 -1.20
C PRO A 45 6.89 4.80 -2.40
N LEU A 46 6.01 4.50 -3.35
CA LEU A 46 5.61 5.44 -4.38
C LEU A 46 4.70 6.54 -3.80
N ILE A 47 5.09 7.81 -3.99
CA ILE A 47 4.41 9.00 -3.48
C ILE A 47 3.93 9.87 -4.64
N ALA A 48 2.66 10.28 -4.57
CA ALA A 48 2.01 11.17 -5.52
C ALA A 48 1.82 12.58 -4.96
N GLY A 49 1.54 13.54 -5.85
CA GLY A 49 1.14 14.91 -5.47
C GLY A 49 2.29 15.88 -5.17
N GLY A 50 3.53 15.45 -5.38
CA GLY A 50 4.73 16.28 -5.22
C GLY A 50 4.89 16.85 -3.80
N GLU A 51 5.74 17.88 -3.65
CA GLU A 51 6.02 18.49 -2.34
C GLU A 51 4.82 19.25 -1.75
N ALA A 52 3.89 19.72 -2.59
CA ALA A 52 2.76 20.54 -2.15
C ALA A 52 1.68 19.73 -1.42
N SER A 53 1.48 18.45 -1.79
CA SER A 53 0.45 17.58 -1.21
C SER A 53 0.83 16.10 -1.37
N PRO A 54 1.91 15.66 -0.70
CA PRO A 54 2.40 14.28 -0.76
C PRO A 54 1.36 13.31 -0.20
N ARG A 55 1.13 12.21 -0.91
CA ARG A 55 0.22 11.12 -0.52
C ARG A 55 0.70 9.78 -1.08
N LEU A 56 0.31 8.66 -0.48
CA LEU A 56 0.65 7.34 -1.02
C LEU A 56 0.01 7.18 -2.40
N ALA A 57 0.82 6.75 -3.38
CA ALA A 57 0.37 6.54 -4.75
C ALA A 57 -0.22 5.12 -4.88
N TRP A 58 -1.51 5.01 -4.60
CA TRP A 58 -2.25 3.77 -4.80
C TRP A 58 -2.53 3.51 -6.29
N ARG A 59 -2.25 2.28 -6.73
CA ARG A 59 -2.40 1.80 -8.12
C ARG A 59 -3.38 0.64 -8.21
N SER A 60 -4.01 0.42 -9.36
CA SER A 60 -4.72 -0.83 -9.67
C SER A 60 -3.74 -1.92 -10.10
N ARG A 61 -4.23 -3.16 -10.18
CA ARG A 61 -3.42 -4.30 -10.63
C ARG A 61 -2.88 -4.10 -12.06
N ASP A 62 -3.67 -3.51 -12.95
CA ASP A 62 -3.32 -3.31 -14.36
C ASP A 62 -2.20 -2.26 -14.56
N GLU A 63 -1.96 -1.40 -13.58
CA GLU A 63 -0.89 -0.40 -13.60
C GLU A 63 0.44 -0.96 -13.09
N LEU A 64 0.41 -2.09 -12.37
CA LEU A 64 1.61 -2.71 -11.87
C LEU A 64 2.33 -3.49 -12.98
N PRO A 65 3.68 -3.54 -12.95
CA PRO A 65 4.39 -4.52 -13.75
C PRO A 65 3.95 -5.94 -13.37
N ASP A 66 4.25 -6.92 -14.23
CA ASP A 66 4.23 -8.34 -13.86
C ASP A 66 5.30 -8.58 -12.78
N ALA A 67 4.96 -8.18 -11.56
CA ALA A 67 5.80 -8.31 -10.40
C ALA A 67 5.56 -9.69 -9.80
N GLU A 68 6.63 -10.49 -9.77
CA GLU A 68 6.67 -11.76 -9.01
C GLU A 68 6.85 -11.53 -7.49
N GLY A 69 6.82 -10.27 -7.04
CA GLY A 69 7.01 -9.89 -5.64
C GLY A 69 5.89 -10.34 -4.72
N GLU A 70 6.23 -10.56 -3.45
CA GLU A 70 5.27 -10.91 -2.41
C GLU A 70 4.30 -9.74 -2.17
N GLN A 71 2.99 -10.04 -2.23
CA GLN A 71 1.94 -9.08 -1.96
C GLN A 71 1.54 -9.18 -0.48
N VAL A 72 1.62 -8.07 0.22
CA VAL A 72 1.34 -8.00 1.65
C VAL A 72 0.09 -7.17 1.88
N LEU A 73 -0.95 -7.78 2.44
CA LEU A 73 -2.15 -7.05 2.86
C LEU A 73 -1.80 -6.06 4.00
N LEU A 74 -1.95 -4.76 3.74
CA LEU A 74 -1.77 -3.70 4.74
C LEU A 74 -3.04 -3.53 5.58
N GLY A 75 -4.19 -3.68 4.93
CA GLY A 75 -5.50 -3.76 5.56
C GLY A 75 -6.62 -3.50 4.56
N VAL A 76 -7.83 -3.29 5.06
CA VAL A 76 -9.01 -3.02 4.25
C VAL A 76 -9.58 -1.65 4.63
N ARG A 77 -9.94 -0.84 3.64
CA ARG A 77 -10.64 0.43 3.84
C ARG A 77 -11.87 0.46 2.93
N ASP A 78 -13.04 0.70 3.51
CA ASP A 78 -14.32 0.72 2.78
C ASP A 78 -14.53 -0.53 1.89
N ALA A 79 -14.28 -1.71 2.45
CA ALA A 79 -14.29 -3.01 1.77
C ALA A 79 -13.27 -3.17 0.61
N THR A 80 -12.37 -2.21 0.44
CA THR A 80 -11.30 -2.27 -0.57
C THR A 80 -9.99 -2.72 0.05
N PRO A 81 -9.40 -3.83 -0.40
CA PRO A 81 -8.10 -4.28 0.07
C PRO A 81 -6.99 -3.31 -0.34
N HIS A 82 -6.12 -2.97 0.60
CA HIS A 82 -4.93 -2.16 0.37
C HIS A 82 -3.70 -3.01 0.63
N LEU A 83 -2.86 -3.19 -0.39
CA LEU A 83 -1.72 -4.09 -0.36
C LEU A 83 -0.42 -3.34 -0.64
N ALA A 84 0.67 -3.83 -0.06
CA ALA A 84 2.03 -3.50 -0.46
C ALA A 84 2.52 -4.53 -1.48
N VAL A 85 3.27 -4.06 -2.47
CA VAL A 85 3.96 -4.92 -3.44
C VAL A 85 5.39 -4.43 -3.61
N ASP A 86 6.35 -5.33 -3.52
CA ASP A 86 7.73 -5.05 -3.89
C ASP A 86 7.89 -5.12 -5.42
N VAL A 87 8.36 -4.03 -6.01
CA VAL A 87 8.65 -3.91 -7.44
C VAL A 87 10.14 -3.70 -7.69
N SER A 88 11.00 -3.90 -6.69
CA SER A 88 12.45 -3.63 -6.75
C SER A 88 13.15 -4.47 -7.82
N ALA A 89 12.60 -5.64 -8.14
CA ALA A 89 13.11 -6.53 -9.19
C ALA A 89 12.63 -6.15 -10.61
N ALA A 90 11.70 -5.22 -10.75
CA ALA A 90 11.17 -4.83 -12.06
C ALA A 90 12.21 -4.03 -12.88
N PRO A 91 12.22 -4.18 -14.22
CA PRO A 91 13.05 -3.37 -15.10
C PRO A 91 12.83 -1.86 -14.89
N PRO A 92 13.87 -1.02 -15.05
CA PRO A 92 13.74 0.43 -14.88
C PRO A 92 12.63 1.06 -15.75
N ALA A 93 12.45 0.58 -16.99
CA ALA A 93 11.41 1.07 -17.89
C ALA A 93 9.99 0.84 -17.34
N ASP A 94 9.77 -0.27 -16.66
CA ASP A 94 8.46 -0.60 -16.07
C ASP A 94 8.23 0.20 -14.80
N LEU A 95 9.29 0.44 -14.01
CA LEU A 95 9.25 1.32 -12.85
C LEU A 95 8.95 2.78 -13.23
N ASP A 96 9.53 3.26 -14.33
CA ASP A 96 9.26 4.61 -14.85
C ASP A 96 7.81 4.72 -15.36
N ALA A 97 7.30 3.68 -16.04
CA ALA A 97 5.91 3.62 -16.49
C ALA A 97 4.92 3.60 -15.31
N LEU A 98 5.20 2.78 -14.29
CA LEU A 98 4.41 2.69 -13.04
C LEU A 98 4.40 4.02 -12.27
N ALA A 99 5.57 4.68 -12.19
CA ALA A 99 5.71 5.96 -11.53
C ALA A 99 4.84 7.01 -12.24
N GLY A 100 4.90 7.10 -13.56
CA GLY A 100 3.95 7.92 -14.33
C GLY A 100 3.95 9.41 -13.96
N GLY A 101 5.03 9.92 -13.38
CA GLY A 101 5.16 11.28 -12.84
C GLY A 101 5.16 11.38 -11.31
N ASP A 102 4.85 10.30 -10.61
CA ASP A 102 5.04 10.15 -9.16
C ASP A 102 6.48 9.71 -8.84
N ALA A 103 6.87 9.68 -7.56
CA ALA A 103 8.25 9.40 -7.17
C ALA A 103 8.33 8.41 -6.02
N PHE A 104 9.24 7.44 -6.13
CA PHE A 104 9.66 6.64 -4.99
C PHE A 104 10.43 7.53 -4.02
N MET A 105 9.96 7.63 -2.78
CA MET A 105 10.53 8.51 -1.78
C MET A 105 11.09 7.69 -0.61
N GLY A 106 12.29 8.07 -0.18
CA GLY A 106 12.94 7.52 1.02
C GLY A 106 11.97 7.39 2.17
N ALA A 107 11.82 6.21 2.78
CA ALA A 107 10.76 5.99 3.77
C ALA A 107 10.82 6.95 4.99
N ARG A 108 12.01 7.49 5.33
CA ARG A 108 12.16 8.52 6.36
C ARG A 108 11.59 9.87 5.92
N ASP A 109 11.86 10.26 4.68
CA ASP A 109 11.39 11.50 4.09
C ASP A 109 9.89 11.43 3.83
N ALA A 110 9.40 10.29 3.34
CA ALA A 110 7.98 10.01 3.18
C ALA A 110 7.23 10.11 4.52
N GLY A 111 7.77 9.52 5.60
CA GLY A 111 7.14 9.62 6.93
C GLY A 111 7.09 11.05 7.50
N ALA A 112 7.99 11.94 7.07
CA ALA A 112 8.00 13.35 7.45
C ALA A 112 7.10 14.22 6.56
N ALA A 113 6.93 13.83 5.30
CA ALA A 113 6.14 14.56 4.31
C ALA A 113 4.65 14.19 4.35
N LEU A 114 4.33 12.92 4.62
CA LEU A 114 2.96 12.40 4.57
C LEU A 114 2.09 12.88 5.74
N PRO A 115 0.77 12.98 5.54
CA PRO A 115 -0.19 13.11 6.62
C PRO A 115 -0.05 11.99 7.64
N LEU A 116 -0.33 12.28 8.91
CA LEU A 116 -0.19 11.34 10.04
C LEU A 116 -0.86 9.97 9.77
N GLU A 117 -1.97 10.00 9.05
CA GLU A 117 -2.77 8.83 8.71
C GLU A 117 -2.02 7.84 7.81
N GLU A 118 -1.37 8.38 6.77
CA GLU A 118 -0.61 7.64 5.77
C GLU A 118 0.76 7.21 6.33
N THR A 119 1.34 8.00 7.23
CA THR A 119 2.54 7.62 7.99
C THR A 119 2.30 6.34 8.82
N GLY A 120 1.09 6.17 9.35
CA GLY A 120 0.70 4.94 10.06
C GLY A 120 0.64 3.71 9.17
N ILE A 121 0.27 3.87 7.89
CA ILE A 121 0.28 2.79 6.88
C ILE A 121 1.72 2.44 6.51
N LEU A 122 2.55 3.45 6.25
CA LEU A 122 3.96 3.26 5.88
C LEU A 122 4.75 2.57 7.00
N ALA A 123 4.55 2.97 8.26
CA ALA A 123 5.19 2.33 9.40
C ALA A 123 4.81 0.85 9.53
N GLN A 124 3.57 0.49 9.21
CA GLN A 124 3.09 -0.90 9.23
C GLN A 124 3.70 -1.72 8.09
N ALA A 125 3.71 -1.20 6.86
CA ALA A 125 4.26 -1.88 5.69
C ALA A 125 5.73 -2.30 5.90
N ARG A 126 6.50 -1.48 6.64
CA ARG A 126 7.92 -1.72 6.91
C ARG A 126 8.22 -2.68 8.06
N SER A 127 7.24 -2.97 8.91
CA SER A 127 7.42 -3.84 10.09
C SER A 127 7.09 -5.30 9.78
N MET A 128 6.80 -5.64 8.52
CA MET A 128 6.49 -6.98 8.04
C MET A 128 7.70 -7.68 7.46
#